data_AF-A0A2A4PLH4-F1
#
_entry.id   AF-A0A2A4PLH4-F1
#
_cell.length_a   1.000
_cell.length_b   1.000
_cell.length_c   1.000
_cell.angle_alpha   90.00
_cell.angle_beta   90.00
_cell.angle_gamma   90.00
#
_symmetry.space_group_name_H-M   'P 1'
#
loop_
_entity.id
_entity.type
_entity.pdbx_description
1 polymer ?
#
loop_
_entity_poly.entity_id
_entity_poly.type
_entity_poly.pdbx_seq_one_letter_code
_entity_poly.pdbx_strand_id
1 'polypeptide(L)'
;MSKTSLYSRLLSKLGAAIANYLSKPVRQYTYFSLEDTATLQQHLQPGDILLVEGNERISTTIKYLTQSTWSHAAMYVGHYRNPVTGGLLHHQLIEADLVKGVISVPVEKYSQLNTRICQPVG
;
A
#
# COMPACT_ATOMS: atom_id res chain seq x y z
N MET A 1 30.05 -24.71 -9.90
CA MET A 1 29.02 -23.97 -9.11
C MET A 1 29.69 -22.78 -8.43
N SER A 2 29.50 -21.57 -8.98
CA SER A 2 30.28 -20.39 -8.56
C SER A 2 29.77 -19.84 -7.22
N LYS A 3 30.70 -19.50 -6.31
CA LYS A 3 30.43 -18.94 -4.98
C LYS A 3 29.48 -17.74 -5.02
N THR A 4 29.48 -16.98 -6.12
CA THR A 4 28.61 -15.82 -6.37
C THR A 4 27.12 -16.17 -6.27
N SER A 5 26.72 -17.39 -6.65
CA SER A 5 25.34 -17.87 -6.54
C SER A 5 24.90 -18.15 -5.10
N LEU A 6 25.83 -18.53 -4.22
CA LEU A 6 25.51 -18.82 -2.82
C LEU A 6 25.37 -17.53 -2.01
N TYR A 7 26.26 -16.56 -2.24
CA TYR A 7 26.20 -15.24 -1.62
C TYR A 7 24.93 -14.48 -2.01
N SER A 8 24.57 -14.49 -3.30
CA SER A 8 23.34 -13.83 -3.74
C SER A 8 22.10 -14.46 -3.10
N ARG A 9 22.01 -15.80 -3.03
CA ARG A 9 20.89 -16.49 -2.36
C ARG A 9 20.81 -16.19 -0.87
N LEU A 10 21.96 -16.06 -0.19
CA LEU A 10 21.99 -15.70 1.23
C LEU A 10 21.50 -14.26 1.44
N LEU A 11 22.01 -13.31 0.66
CA LEU A 11 21.60 -11.91 0.70
C LEU A 11 20.12 -11.74 0.36
N SER A 12 19.60 -12.47 -0.64
CA SER A 12 18.17 -12.45 -0.97
C SER A 12 17.31 -12.97 0.18
N LYS A 13 17.73 -14.03 0.88
CA LYS A 13 17.01 -14.54 2.05
C LYS A 13 17.01 -13.56 3.21
N LEU A 14 18.15 -12.91 3.47
CA LEU A 14 18.26 -11.88 4.50
C LEU A 14 17.38 -10.67 4.15
N GLY A 15 17.43 -10.20 2.91
CA GLY A 15 16.59 -9.11 2.42
C GLY A 15 15.09 -9.43 2.57
N ALA A 16 14.68 -10.64 2.18
CA ALA A 16 13.30 -11.09 2.36
C ALA A 16 12.89 -11.15 3.84
N ALA A 17 13.78 -11.60 4.74
CA ALA A 17 13.50 -11.63 6.17
C ALA A 17 13.31 -10.21 6.75
N ILE A 18 14.15 -9.26 6.34
CA ILE A 18 14.05 -7.86 6.75
C ILE A 18 12.76 -7.23 6.21
N ALA A 19 12.45 -7.42 4.92
CA ALA A 19 11.22 -6.93 4.31
C ALA A 19 9.97 -7.45 5.04
N ASN A 20 9.93 -8.75 5.33
CA ASN A 20 8.84 -9.37 6.09
C ASN A 20 8.73 -8.84 7.53
N TYR A 21 9.84 -8.49 8.16
CA TYR A 21 9.81 -7.88 9.49
C TYR A 21 9.26 -6.45 9.43
N LEU A 22 9.76 -5.65 8.48
CA LEU A 22 9.40 -4.23 8.32
C LEU A 22 7.96 -4.01 7.86
N SER A 23 7.38 -4.97 7.14
CA SER A 23 5.99 -4.91 6.65
C SER A 23 4.95 -5.32 7.71
N LYS A 24 5.36 -5.62 8.95
CA LYS A 24 4.42 -5.95 10.03
C LYS A 24 3.85 -4.68 10.67
N PRO A 25 2.57 -4.69 11.08
CA PRO A 25 1.96 -3.57 11.78
C PRO A 25 2.61 -3.33 13.16
N VAL A 26 2.65 -2.07 13.58
CA VAL A 26 3.06 -1.65 14.93
C VAL A 26 1.87 -1.76 15.89
N ARG A 27 2.12 -2.15 17.15
CA ARG A 27 1.08 -2.41 18.17
C ARG A 27 0.20 -1.20 18.55
N GLN A 28 0.62 0.02 18.25
CA GLN A 28 -0.02 1.26 18.71
C GLN A 28 -0.44 2.13 17.52
N TYR A 29 -1.39 1.65 16.73
CA TYR A 29 -2.13 2.53 15.84
C TYR A 29 -3.38 3.03 16.56
N THR A 30 -3.38 4.28 16.98
CA THR A 30 -4.57 4.98 17.45
C THR A 30 -5.40 5.41 16.25
N TYR A 31 -6.52 4.71 16.04
CA TYR A 31 -7.49 4.99 14.99
C TYR A 31 -8.05 6.41 15.12
N PHE A 32 -8.06 7.16 14.00
CA PHE A 32 -8.71 8.46 13.92
C PHE A 32 -9.66 8.59 12.71
N SER A 33 -9.83 7.56 11.89
CA SER A 33 -10.72 7.61 10.73
C SER A 33 -12.18 7.54 11.16
N LEU A 34 -12.88 8.67 11.06
CA LEU A 34 -14.33 8.81 11.28
C LEU A 34 -15.16 8.53 10.01
N GLU A 35 -14.50 8.30 8.87
CA GLU A 35 -15.17 8.15 7.57
C GLU A 35 -15.41 6.69 7.21
N ASP A 36 -16.63 6.40 6.74
CA ASP A 36 -17.01 5.09 6.21
C ASP A 36 -16.33 4.81 4.87
N THR A 37 -15.95 3.56 4.61
CA THR A 37 -15.32 3.09 3.37
C THR A 37 -16.11 3.53 2.13
N ALA A 38 -17.44 3.52 2.25
CA ALA A 38 -18.34 3.95 1.20
C ALA A 38 -18.14 5.43 0.81
N THR A 39 -17.84 6.30 1.78
CA THR A 39 -17.58 7.72 1.53
C THR A 39 -16.28 7.90 0.76
N LEU A 40 -15.22 7.20 1.18
CA LEU A 40 -13.93 7.23 0.46
C LEU A 40 -14.09 6.77 -1.00
N GLN A 41 -14.80 5.67 -1.22
CA GLN A 41 -15.04 5.14 -2.57
C GLN A 41 -15.88 6.07 -3.45
N GLN A 42 -16.83 6.83 -2.87
CA GLN A 42 -17.65 7.79 -3.61
C GLN A 42 -16.85 8.99 -4.13
N HIS A 43 -15.77 9.38 -3.46
CA HIS A 43 -14.96 10.54 -3.83
C HIS A 43 -13.77 10.20 -4.74
N LEU A 44 -13.35 8.94 -4.81
CA LEU A 44 -12.22 8.51 -5.64
C LEU A 44 -12.54 8.53 -7.15
N GLN A 45 -11.63 9.09 -7.93
CA GLN A 45 -11.66 9.12 -9.39
C GLN A 45 -10.42 8.44 -9.97
N PRO A 46 -10.52 7.72 -11.12
CA PRO A 46 -9.35 7.12 -11.76
C PRO A 46 -8.24 8.15 -11.99
N GLY A 47 -7.02 7.85 -11.55
CA GLY A 47 -5.88 8.76 -11.56
C GLY A 47 -5.59 9.42 -10.21
N ASP A 48 -6.52 9.36 -9.25
CA ASP A 48 -6.30 9.86 -7.90
C ASP A 48 -5.19 9.09 -7.18
N ILE A 49 -4.38 9.82 -6.41
CA ILE A 49 -3.41 9.24 -5.48
C ILE A 49 -4.01 9.26 -4.07
N LEU A 50 -4.19 8.08 -3.49
CA LEU A 50 -4.55 7.90 -2.11
C LEU A 50 -3.27 7.91 -1.25
N LEU A 51 -3.08 8.98 -0.48
CA LEU A 51 -2.05 9.02 0.56
C LEU A 51 -2.58 8.32 1.81
N VAL A 52 -1.73 7.51 2.44
CA VAL A 52 -2.10 6.70 3.58
C VAL A 52 -1.13 6.91 4.73
N GLU A 53 -1.68 7.16 5.91
CA GLU A 53 -0.92 7.07 7.15
C GLU A 53 -0.73 5.59 7.51
N GLY A 54 0.32 4.98 6.97
CA GLY A 54 0.60 3.55 7.19
C GLY A 54 0.90 3.22 8.66
N ASN A 55 0.57 1.98 9.03
CA ASN A 55 0.74 1.45 10.38
C ASN A 55 1.83 0.36 10.47
N GLU A 56 2.58 0.11 9.40
CA GLU A 56 3.68 -0.84 9.36
C GLU A 56 4.95 -0.29 10.03
N ARG A 57 5.88 -1.15 10.46
CA ARG A 57 7.14 -0.70 11.09
C ARG A 57 7.93 0.25 10.20
N ILE A 58 7.96 0.00 8.90
CA ILE A 58 8.61 0.90 7.94
C ILE A 58 7.94 2.28 7.91
N SER A 59 6.63 2.34 8.17
CA SER A 59 5.87 3.59 8.13
C SER A 59 6.40 4.59 9.15
N THR A 60 6.75 4.14 10.37
CA THR A 60 7.36 5.01 11.39
C THR A 60 8.64 5.66 10.89
N THR A 61 9.52 4.89 10.24
CA THR A 61 10.78 5.42 9.68
C THR A 61 10.51 6.41 8.55
N ILE A 62 9.59 6.11 7.63
CA ILE A 62 9.23 7.02 6.53
C ILE A 62 8.68 8.33 7.08
N LYS A 63 7.75 8.29 8.04
CA LYS A 63 7.18 9.49 8.68
C LYS A 63 8.26 10.33 9.33
N TYR A 64 9.15 9.69 10.09
CA TYR A 64 10.25 10.36 10.77
C TYR A 64 11.23 11.01 9.79
N LEU A 65 11.64 10.31 8.73
CA LEU A 65 12.62 10.83 7.78
C LEU A 65 12.07 11.95 6.90
N THR A 66 10.80 11.84 6.49
CA THR A 66 10.17 12.82 5.60
C THR A 66 9.52 13.99 6.34
N GLN A 67 9.41 13.91 7.67
CA GLN A 67 8.66 14.86 8.50
C GLN A 67 7.21 15.04 7.99
N SER A 68 6.62 13.95 7.49
CA SER A 68 5.26 13.87 6.96
C SER A 68 4.47 12.81 7.70
N THR A 69 3.15 12.98 7.82
CA THR A 69 2.26 11.93 8.33
C THR A 69 2.03 10.82 7.30
N TRP A 70 2.18 11.12 6.01
CA TRP A 70 1.95 10.17 4.91
C TRP A 70 3.16 9.28 4.71
N SER A 71 2.97 7.96 4.83
CA SER A 71 4.05 6.98 4.71
C SER A 71 3.85 5.96 3.59
N HIS A 72 2.67 5.97 2.97
CA HIS A 72 2.35 5.12 1.84
C HIS A 72 1.46 5.86 0.84
N ALA A 73 1.48 5.41 -0.41
CA ALA A 73 0.68 5.96 -1.48
C ALA A 73 0.20 4.84 -2.41
N ALA A 74 -1.02 4.97 -2.90
CA ALA A 74 -1.60 4.05 -3.89
C ALA A 74 -2.37 4.85 -4.95
N MET A 75 -2.33 4.40 -6.20
CA MET A 75 -3.06 5.03 -7.30
C MET A 75 -4.39 4.33 -7.52
N TYR A 76 -5.48 5.08 -7.54
CA TYR A 76 -6.81 4.56 -7.87
C TYR A 76 -6.97 4.43 -9.38
N VAL A 77 -7.34 3.24 -9.84
CA VAL A 77 -7.51 2.90 -11.26
C VAL A 77 -8.96 2.62 -11.65
N GLY A 78 -9.90 2.83 -10.73
CA GLY A 78 -11.32 2.56 -10.96
C GLY A 78 -11.70 1.10 -10.75
N HIS A 79 -12.95 0.79 -11.10
CA HIS A 79 -13.47 -0.58 -11.05
C HIS A 79 -13.01 -1.36 -12.27
N TYR A 80 -12.18 -2.37 -12.08
CA TYR A 80 -11.85 -3.31 -13.14
C TYR A 80 -12.86 -4.48 -13.15
N ARG A 81 -13.41 -4.79 -14.31
CA ARG A 81 -14.25 -5.99 -14.51
C ARG A 81 -13.42 -7.08 -15.15
N ASN A 82 -13.57 -8.31 -14.67
CA ASN A 82 -12.98 -9.47 -15.31
C ASN A 82 -13.51 -9.55 -16.75
N PRO A 83 -12.65 -9.54 -17.78
CA PRO A 83 -13.09 -9.52 -19.18
C PRO A 83 -13.75 -10.83 -19.62
N VAL A 84 -13.52 -11.93 -18.90
CA VAL A 84 -14.07 -13.25 -19.20
C VAL A 84 -15.37 -13.51 -18.42
N THR A 85 -15.39 -13.18 -17.13
CA THR A 85 -16.55 -13.49 -16.26
C THR A 85 -17.50 -12.31 -16.06
N GLY A 86 -17.10 -11.09 -16.43
CA GLY A 86 -17.87 -9.86 -16.19
C GLY A 86 -17.95 -9.42 -14.73
N GLY A 87 -17.43 -10.23 -13.80
CA GLY A 87 -17.44 -9.96 -12.37
C GLY A 87 -16.54 -8.78 -11.99
N LEU A 88 -16.96 -8.00 -11.01
CA LEU A 88 -16.15 -6.93 -10.45
C LEU A 88 -14.93 -7.53 -9.74
N LEU A 89 -13.74 -7.02 -10.08
CA LEU A 89 -12.54 -7.30 -9.32
C LEU A 89 -12.37 -6.23 -8.24
N HIS A 90 -12.11 -6.66 -7.02
CA HIS A 90 -11.74 -5.78 -5.90
C HIS A 90 -10.27 -5.32 -6.03
N HIS A 91 -9.93 -4.79 -7.21
CA HIS A 91 -8.58 -4.39 -7.64
C HIS A 91 -8.64 -2.94 -8.12
N GLN A 92 -8.84 -2.04 -7.16
CA GLN A 92 -9.13 -0.63 -7.41
C GLN A 92 -7.90 0.26 -7.20
N LEU A 93 -6.94 -0.18 -6.39
CA LEU A 93 -5.70 0.53 -6.10
C LEU A 93 -4.50 -0.24 -6.67
N ILE A 94 -3.50 0.49 -7.15
CA ILE A 94 -2.17 0.00 -7.51
C ILE A 94 -1.15 0.60 -6.55
N GLU A 95 -0.28 -0.24 -5.98
CA GLU A 95 0.71 0.19 -5.00
C GLU A 95 2.00 -0.64 -5.05
N ALA A 96 3.06 -0.10 -4.43
CA ALA A 96 4.31 -0.80 -4.22
C ALA A 96 4.39 -1.37 -2.80
N ASP A 97 4.26 -2.69 -2.67
CA ASP A 97 4.42 -3.44 -1.43
C ASP A 97 5.88 -3.93 -1.30
N LEU A 98 6.44 -3.82 -0.10
CA LEU A 98 7.85 -4.18 0.17
C LEU A 98 8.18 -5.66 -0.05
N VAL A 99 7.20 -6.55 0.11
CA VAL A 99 7.38 -8.00 -0.01
C VAL A 99 6.85 -8.52 -1.34
N LYS A 100 5.70 -8.01 -1.77
CA LYS A 100 4.97 -8.50 -2.95
C LYS A 100 5.29 -7.73 -4.24
N GLY A 101 6.00 -6.60 -4.13
CA GLY A 101 6.28 -5.72 -5.26
C GLY A 101 5.06 -4.90 -5.65
N VAL A 102 4.92 -4.58 -6.95
CA VAL A 102 3.77 -3.81 -7.43
C VAL A 102 2.54 -4.72 -7.52
N ILE A 103 1.51 -4.41 -6.73
CA ILE A 103 0.30 -5.22 -6.62
C ILE A 103 -0.95 -4.36 -6.76
N SER A 104 -2.07 -5.03 -7.04
CA SER A 104 -3.39 -4.40 -6.94
C SER A 104 -4.13 -4.84 -5.68
N VAL A 105 -4.77 -3.89 -5.01
CA VAL A 105 -5.50 -4.12 -3.75
C VAL A 105 -6.88 -3.43 -3.76
N PRO A 106 -7.83 -3.92 -2.94
CA PRO A 106 -9.09 -3.23 -2.66
C PRO A 106 -8.86 -1.88 -1.95
N VAL A 107 -9.76 -0.91 -2.15
CA VAL A 107 -9.79 0.34 -1.35
C VAL A 107 -10.02 0.03 0.14
N GLU A 108 -10.80 -1.02 0.41
CA GLU A 108 -11.12 -1.54 1.74
C GLU A 108 -9.85 -1.89 2.56
N LYS A 109 -8.70 -2.14 1.91
CA LYS A 109 -7.42 -2.35 2.61
C LYS A 109 -7.07 -1.17 3.54
N TYR A 110 -7.46 0.04 3.16
CA TYR A 110 -7.07 1.28 3.83
C TYR A 110 -8.21 2.02 4.53
N SER A 111 -9.41 1.45 4.56
CA SER A 111 -10.59 2.12 5.12
C SER A 111 -10.50 2.42 6.61
N GLN A 112 -9.64 1.72 7.34
CA GLN A 112 -9.42 1.91 8.78
C GLN A 112 -8.17 2.75 9.09
N LEU A 113 -7.55 3.34 8.08
CA LEU A 113 -6.38 4.21 8.24
C LEU A 113 -6.73 5.65 7.88
N ASN A 114 -5.94 6.61 8.37
CA ASN A 114 -6.08 7.98 7.92
C ASN A 114 -5.64 8.07 6.46
N THR A 115 -6.51 8.63 5.62
CA THR A 115 -6.26 8.75 4.19
C THR A 115 -6.47 10.19 3.71
N ARG A 116 -5.86 10.53 2.58
CA ARG A 116 -6.09 11.78 1.86
C ARG A 116 -6.07 11.53 0.37
N ILE A 117 -7.07 12.04 -0.34
CA ILE A 117 -7.14 12.00 -1.79
C ILE A 117 -6.34 13.17 -2.37
N CYS A 118 -5.44 12.87 -3.30
CA CYS A 118 -4.73 13.84 -4.13
C CYS A 118 -5.16 13.65 -5.58
N GLN A 119 -5.86 14.64 -6.13
CA GLN A 119 -6.34 14.60 -7.51
C GLN A 119 -5.36 15.32 -8.44
N PRO A 120 -5.09 14.76 -9.64
CA PRO A 120 -4.30 15.46 -10.65
C PRO A 120 -5.04 16.72 -11.14
N VAL A 121 -4.29 17.78 -11.38
CA VAL A 121 -4.79 19.02 -12.00
C VAL A 121 -4.20 19.12 -13.41
N GLY A 122 -4.97 18.72 -14.42
CA GLY A 122 -4.51 18.69 -15.82
C GLY A 122 -5.50 18.06 -16.77
#